data_AF-A0A971Z0Y8-F1
#
_entry.id   AF-A0A971Z0Y8-F1
#
_cell.length_a   1.000
_cell.length_b   1.000
_cell.length_c   1.000
_cell.angle_alpha   90.00
_cell.angle_beta   90.00
_cell.angle_gamma   90.00
#
_symmetry.space_group_name_H-M   'P 1'
#
loop_
_entity.id
_entity.type
_entity.pdbx_description
1 polymer ?
#
loop_
_entity_poly.entity_id
_entity_poly.type
_entity_poly.pdbx_seq_one_letter_code
_entity_poly.pdbx_strand_id
1 'polypeptide(L)'
;MMRAIWRQQQGFTLIELLIVVAIIGILAGIAVPRISESLDSAKVNSCQSNRAAIESAAELYRFKESEYPENVETLVSAGYFRKEPKCPSGGTYSIHQTTGAVTCDATGHN
;
A
#
# COMPACT_ATOMS: atom_id res chain seq x y z
N MET A 1 42.70 50.97 -18.03
CA MET A 1 41.32 50.84 -17.52
C MET A 1 40.97 49.36 -17.47
N MET A 2 41.26 48.66 -16.37
CA MET A 2 40.80 47.28 -16.10
C MET A 2 40.99 47.03 -14.59
N ARG A 3 39.91 47.11 -13.81
CA ARG A 3 39.89 46.70 -12.40
C ARG A 3 39.45 45.24 -12.37
N ALA A 4 40.38 44.33 -12.06
CA ALA A 4 40.06 42.93 -11.83
C ALA A 4 39.29 42.80 -10.51
N ILE A 5 38.05 42.30 -10.59
CA ILE A 5 37.22 41.98 -9.43
C ILE A 5 37.66 40.61 -8.93
N TRP A 6 38.47 40.58 -7.88
CA TRP A 6 38.82 39.35 -7.18
C TRP A 6 37.58 38.84 -6.45
N ARG A 7 36.91 37.85 -7.03
CA ARG A 7 35.82 37.11 -6.39
C ARG A 7 36.42 36.27 -5.25
N GLN A 8 36.17 36.68 -4.01
CA GLN A 8 36.42 35.87 -2.82
C GLN A 8 35.58 34.59 -2.94
N GLN A 9 36.23 33.45 -3.19
CA GLN A 9 35.60 32.13 -3.11
C GLN A 9 35.31 31.84 -1.64
N GLN A 10 34.07 32.06 -1.20
CA GLN A 10 33.63 31.64 0.12
C GLN A 10 33.42 30.11 0.08
N GLY A 11 34.33 29.37 0.72
CA GLY A 11 34.22 27.93 0.88
C GLY A 11 33.22 27.57 1.97
N PHE A 12 32.51 26.44 1.80
CA PHE A 12 31.64 25.86 2.82
C PHE A 12 32.47 25.51 4.06
N THR A 13 32.01 25.90 5.25
CA THR A 13 32.69 25.50 6.48
C THR A 13 32.35 24.05 6.83
N LEU A 14 33.30 23.31 7.43
CA LEU A 14 33.03 21.96 7.92
C LEU A 14 31.89 21.95 8.95
N ILE A 15 31.78 23.01 9.76
CA ILE A 15 30.73 23.12 10.76
C ILE A 15 29.34 23.30 10.15
N GLU A 16 29.20 24.04 9.04
CA GLU A 16 27.93 24.12 8.30
C GLU A 16 27.47 22.75 7.79
N LEU A 17 28.38 21.98 7.19
CA LEU A 17 28.06 20.64 6.73
C LEU A 17 27.63 19.73 7.90
N LEU A 18 28.35 19.81 9.03
CA LEU A 18 28.04 19.03 10.22
C LEU A 18 26.65 19.35 10.80
N ILE A 19 26.27 20.62 10.87
CA ILE A 19 24.94 21.03 11.35
C ILE A 19 23.85 20.53 10.40
N VAL A 20 24.07 20.59 9.08
CA VAL A 20 23.08 20.13 8.08
C VAL A 20 22.84 18.63 8.22
N VAL A 21 23.90 17.80 8.28
CA VAL A 21 23.73 16.34 8.42
C VAL A 21 23.14 15.95 9.77
N ALA A 22 23.43 16.72 10.83
CA ALA A 22 22.81 16.53 12.13
C ALA A 22 21.29 16.77 12.08
N ILE A 23 20.84 17.87 11.45
CA ILE A 23 19.42 18.15 11.28
C ILE A 23 18.73 17.08 10.41
N ILE A 24 19.34 16.68 9.29
CA ILE A 24 18.81 15.62 8.43
C ILE A 24 18.70 14.30 9.20
N GLY A 25 19.69 13.96 10.03
CA GLY A 25 19.67 12.75 10.86
C GLY A 25 18.49 12.72 11.85
N ILE A 26 18.22 13.85 12.52
CA ILE A 26 17.08 13.98 13.45
C ILE A 26 15.75 13.83 12.69
N LEU A 27 15.59 14.52 11.56
CA LEU A 27 14.38 14.46 10.77
C LEU A 27 14.14 13.06 10.19
N ALA A 28 15.18 12.40 9.67
CA ALA A 28 15.10 11.04 9.16
C ALA A 28 14.72 10.03 10.25
N GLY A 29 15.28 10.18 11.47
CA GLY A 29 14.94 9.33 12.62
C GLY A 29 13.47 9.37 13.00
N ILE A 30 12.81 10.53 12.86
CA ILE A 30 11.36 10.68 13.13
C ILE A 30 10.52 10.24 11.93
N ALA A 31 10.97 10.49 10.71
CA ALA A 31 10.19 10.26 9.49
C ALA A 31 10.04 8.77 9.15
N VAL A 32 11.12 7.97 9.28
CA VAL A 32 11.13 6.55 8.90
C VAL A 32 10.05 5.71 9.60
N PRO A 33 9.92 5.70 10.94
CA PRO A 33 8.91 4.87 11.61
C PRO A 33 7.48 5.27 11.23
N ARG A 34 7.19 6.58 11.10
CA ARG A 34 5.87 7.07 10.71
C ARG A 34 5.44 6.60 9.31
N ILE A 35 6.36 6.59 8.36
CA ILE A 35 6.07 6.13 7.00
C ILE A 35 5.76 4.64 6.99
N SER A 36 6.53 3.82 7.74
CA SER A 36 6.29 2.38 7.82
C SER A 36 4.87 2.07 8.34
N GLU A 37 4.46 2.70 9.43
CA GLU A 37 3.13 2.51 10.02
C GLU A 37 2.00 2.93 9.06
N SER A 38 2.19 4.05 8.35
CA SER A 38 1.24 4.52 7.35
C SER A 38 1.13 3.55 6.16
N LEU A 39 2.23 2.95 5.73
CA LEU A 39 2.23 1.97 4.65
C LEU A 39 1.51 0.69 5.08
N ASP A 40 1.76 0.21 6.29
CA ASP A 40 1.10 -1.00 6.80
C ASP A 40 -0.40 -0.79 6.99
N SER A 41 -0.80 0.36 7.53
CA SER A 41 -2.22 0.75 7.62
C SER A 41 -2.88 0.85 6.24
N ALA A 42 -2.17 1.41 5.25
CA ALA A 42 -2.68 1.49 3.88
C ALA A 42 -2.87 0.10 3.24
N LYS A 43 -1.96 -0.85 3.50
CA LYS A 43 -2.11 -2.24 3.05
C LYS A 43 -3.34 -2.91 3.67
N VAL A 44 -3.58 -2.71 4.98
CA VAL A 44 -4.76 -3.26 5.67
C VAL A 44 -6.04 -2.68 5.08
N ASN A 45 -6.13 -1.36 4.93
CA ASN A 45 -7.31 -0.69 4.38
C ASN A 45 -7.58 -1.10 2.91
N SER A 46 -6.54 -1.22 2.10
CA SER A 46 -6.67 -1.68 0.71
C SER A 46 -7.13 -3.14 0.64
N CYS A 47 -6.62 -3.99 1.53
CA CYS A 47 -7.08 -5.37 1.63
C CYS A 47 -8.55 -5.46 2.05
N GLN A 48 -8.99 -4.67 3.03
CA GLN A 48 -10.38 -4.59 3.44
C GLN A 48 -11.28 -4.13 2.29
N SER A 49 -10.85 -3.12 1.54
CA SER A 49 -11.58 -2.63 0.36
C SER A 49 -11.71 -3.70 -0.72
N ASN A 50 -10.64 -4.46 -0.98
CA ASN A 50 -10.67 -5.57 -1.92
C ASN A 50 -11.64 -6.68 -1.45
N ARG A 51 -11.63 -7.03 -0.16
CA ARG A 51 -12.56 -8.02 0.40
C ARG A 51 -14.01 -7.60 0.20
N ALA A 52 -14.36 -6.37 0.54
CA ALA A 52 -15.71 -5.85 0.35
C ALA A 52 -16.15 -5.86 -1.14
N ALA A 53 -15.22 -5.58 -2.06
CA ALA A 53 -15.48 -5.68 -3.49
C ALA A 53 -15.71 -7.13 -3.94
N ILE A 54 -14.94 -8.09 -3.42
CA ILE A 54 -15.12 -9.52 -3.70
C ILE A 54 -16.43 -10.02 -3.10
N GLU A 55 -16.79 -9.63 -1.88
CA GLU A 55 -18.07 -9.97 -1.24
C GLU A 55 -19.24 -9.48 -2.08
N SER A 56 -19.21 -8.21 -2.51
CA SER A 56 -20.24 -7.64 -3.38
C SER A 56 -20.36 -8.40 -4.72
N ALA A 57 -19.24 -8.80 -5.31
CA ALA A 57 -19.22 -9.60 -6.53
C ALA A 57 -19.74 -11.03 -6.30
N ALA A 58 -19.41 -11.63 -5.15
CA ALA A 58 -19.88 -12.96 -4.75
C ALA A 58 -21.40 -12.97 -4.50
N GLU A 59 -21.94 -11.92 -3.90
CA GLU A 59 -23.39 -11.72 -3.77
C GLU A 59 -24.05 -11.60 -5.14
N LEU A 60 -23.50 -10.79 -6.04
CA LEU A 60 -24.04 -10.64 -7.39
C LEU A 60 -23.97 -11.95 -8.20
N TYR A 61 -22.91 -12.73 -8.03
CA TYR A 61 -22.81 -14.07 -8.60
C TYR A 61 -23.90 -14.98 -8.03
N ARG A 62 -24.10 -14.97 -6.71
CA ARG A 62 -25.15 -15.75 -6.02
C ARG A 62 -26.55 -15.39 -6.50
N PHE A 63 -26.83 -14.13 -6.79
CA PHE A 63 -28.11 -13.71 -7.38
C PHE A 63 -28.37 -14.32 -8.76
N LYS A 64 -27.31 -14.57 -9.55
CA LYS A 64 -27.43 -15.10 -10.91
C LYS A 64 -27.43 -16.63 -10.95
N GLU A 65 -26.48 -17.26 -10.26
CA GLU A 65 -26.22 -18.70 -10.35
C GLU A 65 -26.85 -19.49 -9.18
N SER A 66 -27.49 -18.80 -8.22
CA SER A 66 -28.10 -19.42 -7.02
C SER A 66 -27.12 -20.19 -6.13
N GLU A 67 -25.82 -19.99 -6.31
CA GLU A 67 -24.72 -20.49 -5.48
C GLU A 67 -23.62 -19.44 -5.30
N TYR A 68 -22.88 -19.47 -4.19
CA TYR A 68 -21.71 -18.60 -4.05
C TYR A 68 -20.56 -19.19 -4.87
N PRO A 69 -19.66 -18.35 -5.42
CA PRO A 69 -18.52 -18.83 -6.19
C PRO A 69 -17.58 -19.67 -5.30
N GLU A 70 -16.99 -20.72 -5.87
CA GLU A 70 -16.07 -21.59 -5.13
C GLU A 70 -14.78 -20.86 -4.72
N ASN A 71 -14.33 -19.94 -5.56
CA ASN A 71 -13.10 -19.17 -5.37
C ASN A 71 -13.16 -17.84 -6.14
N VAL A 72 -12.16 -16.98 -5.93
CA VAL A 72 -12.06 -15.67 -6.60
C VAL A 72 -11.83 -15.81 -8.11
N GLU A 73 -11.22 -16.90 -8.56
CA GLU A 73 -11.00 -17.17 -9.99
C GLU A 73 -12.32 -17.34 -10.75
N THR A 74 -13.32 -17.98 -10.13
CA THR A 74 -14.68 -18.08 -10.67
C THR A 74 -15.25 -16.68 -10.97
N LEU A 75 -15.06 -15.70 -10.07
CA LEU A 75 -15.53 -14.33 -10.28
C LEU A 75 -14.80 -13.61 -11.42
N VAL A 76 -13.52 -13.93 -11.66
CA VAL A 76 -12.77 -13.42 -12.81
C VAL A 76 -13.32 -14.02 -14.10
N SER A 77 -13.49 -15.34 -14.15
CA SER A 77 -14.04 -16.05 -15.33
C SER A 77 -15.48 -15.62 -15.68
N ALA A 78 -16.28 -15.30 -14.65
CA ALA A 78 -17.64 -14.80 -14.81
C ALA A 78 -17.70 -13.30 -15.18
N GLY A 79 -16.56 -12.62 -15.26
CA GLY A 79 -16.45 -11.25 -15.75
C GLY A 79 -16.69 -10.15 -14.71
N TYR A 80 -16.77 -10.49 -13.41
CA TYR A 80 -16.92 -9.49 -12.34
C TYR A 80 -15.62 -8.72 -12.07
N PHE A 81 -14.47 -9.33 -12.38
CA PHE A 81 -13.16 -8.70 -12.26
C PHE A 81 -12.37 -8.81 -13.56
N ARG A 82 -11.72 -7.71 -13.97
CA ARG A 82 -10.78 -7.72 -15.12
C ARG A 82 -9.48 -8.45 -14.81
N LYS A 83 -9.10 -8.48 -13.53
CA LYS A 83 -7.90 -9.14 -13.01
C LYS A 83 -8.19 -9.52 -11.57
N GLU A 84 -7.66 -10.66 -11.15
CA GLU A 84 -7.78 -11.15 -9.78
C GLU A 84 -7.21 -10.10 -8.79
N PRO A 85 -8.02 -9.64 -7.81
CA PRO A 85 -7.53 -8.78 -6.74
C PRO A 85 -6.45 -9.51 -5.93
N LYS A 86 -5.33 -8.85 -5.66
CA LYS A 86 -4.26 -9.37 -4.81
C LYS A 86 -4.13 -8.54 -3.55
N CYS A 87 -3.86 -9.18 -2.43
CA CYS A 87 -3.60 -8.49 -1.18
C CYS A 87 -2.25 -7.75 -1.27
N PRO A 88 -2.18 -6.45 -0.92
CA PRO A 88 -0.92 -5.71 -0.89
C PRO A 88 0.13 -6.28 0.09
N SER A 89 -0.31 -7.06 1.08
CA SER A 89 0.55 -7.77 2.04
C SER A 89 0.98 -9.16 1.56
N GLY A 90 0.56 -9.59 0.36
CA GLY A 90 0.91 -10.89 -0.22
C GLY A 90 -0.04 -12.04 0.11
N GLY A 91 -1.12 -11.77 0.84
CA GLY A 91 -2.14 -12.79 1.15
C GLY A 91 -3.06 -13.17 -0.02
N THR A 92 -3.72 -14.31 0.13
CA THR A 92 -4.72 -14.86 -0.79
C THR A 92 -6.13 -14.68 -0.23
N TYR A 93 -7.08 -14.38 -1.10
CA TYR A 93 -8.49 -14.23 -0.73
C TYR A 93 -9.22 -15.57 -0.85
N SER A 94 -10.03 -15.91 0.15
CA SER A 94 -10.88 -17.10 0.16
C SER A 94 -12.33 -16.72 0.37
N ILE A 95 -13.25 -17.36 -0.33
CA ILE A 95 -14.70 -17.10 -0.25
C ILE A 95 -15.35 -18.26 0.50
N HIS A 96 -16.13 -17.95 1.54
CA HIS A 96 -16.88 -18.96 2.27
C HIS A 96 -18.21 -19.25 1.57
N GLN A 97 -18.33 -20.43 0.96
CA GLN A 97 -19.43 -20.79 0.04
C GLN A 97 -20.84 -20.80 0.67
N THR A 98 -20.94 -20.82 2.00
CA THR A 98 -22.24 -20.80 2.70
C THR A 98 -22.67 -19.38 3.08
N THR A 99 -21.71 -18.50 3.37
CA THR A 99 -21.98 -17.18 3.95
C THR A 99 -21.65 -16.02 3.01
N GLY A 100 -20.87 -16.27 1.95
CA GLY A 100 -20.34 -15.22 1.06
C GLY A 100 -19.20 -14.41 1.66
N ALA A 101 -18.84 -14.67 2.93
CA ALA A 101 -17.79 -13.93 3.63
C ALA A 101 -16.43 -14.17 2.98
N VAL A 102 -15.66 -13.10 2.77
CA VAL A 102 -14.33 -13.17 2.17
C VAL A 102 -13.29 -13.00 3.27
N THR A 103 -12.33 -13.90 3.34
CA THR A 103 -11.20 -13.86 4.28
C THR A 103 -9.88 -13.68 3.53
N CYS A 104 -8.86 -13.21 4.23
CA CYS A 104 -7.50 -13.07 3.71
C CYS A 104 -6.51 -13.77 4.65
N ASP A 105 -5.59 -14.59 4.13
CA ASP A 105 -4.63 -15.30 4.98
C ASP A 105 -3.50 -14.40 5.54
N ALA A 106 -3.39 -13.15 5.07
CA ALA A 106 -2.41 -12.20 5.57
C ALA A 106 -2.65 -11.85 7.05
N THR A 107 -1.57 -11.84 7.85
CA THR A 107 -1.62 -11.61 9.29
C THR A 107 -2.19 -10.22 9.61
N GLY A 108 -3.31 -10.16 10.34
CA GLY A 108 -3.96 -8.91 10.72
C GLY A 108 -4.95 -8.34 9.68
N HIS A 109 -5.31 -9.11 8.65
CA HIS A 109 -6.21 -8.67 7.56
C HIS A 109 -7.60 -9.34 7.55
N ASN A 110 -7.97 -10.07 8.61
CA ASN A 110 -9.27 -10.75 8.77
C ASN A 110 -10.28 -9.95 9.56
#